data_AF-A0A7N2M2R5-F1
#
_entry.id   AF-A0A7N2M2R5-F1
#
_cell.length_a   1.000
_cell.length_b   1.000
_cell.length_c   1.000
_cell.angle_alpha   90.00
_cell.angle_beta   90.00
_cell.angle_gamma   90.00
#
_symmetry.space_group_name_H-M   'P 1'
#
loop_
_entity.id
_entity.type
_entity.pdbx_description
1 polymer ?
#
loop_
_entity_poly.entity_id
_entity_poly.type
_entity_poly.pdbx_seq_one_letter_code
_entity_poly.pdbx_strand_id
1 'polypeptide(L)'
;MTLAQVGADVPADSFELSPVDRIFVRMGAKNHIMAGQSKFLTELSETALMLMRFVSGSKDFHCTLLLCLLLQLVIPLVALDELGRGTSTSDGQAIAYVESVLQHFVHKVQCRGMFSTHYHRLAVDYQNDPKVYLCFFCYFSVSSQTLLTHKLRVSS
;
A
#
# COMPACT_ATOMS: atom_id res chain seq x y z
N MET A 1 -13.68 -5.93 5.79
CA MET A 1 -13.90 -5.93 4.32
C MET A 1 -14.41 -7.27 3.82
N THR A 2 -13.62 -8.34 3.84
CA THR A 2 -14.08 -9.66 3.37
C THR A 2 -15.34 -10.14 4.08
N LEU A 3 -15.43 -9.96 5.41
CA LEU A 3 -16.63 -10.28 6.19
C LEU A 3 -17.87 -9.55 5.65
N ALA A 4 -17.79 -8.23 5.46
CA ALA A 4 -18.90 -7.45 4.92
C ALA A 4 -19.31 -7.88 3.50
N GLN A 5 -18.36 -8.22 2.61
CA GLN A 5 -18.69 -8.67 1.25
C GLN A 5 -19.32 -10.06 1.20
N VAL A 6 -19.11 -10.88 2.23
CA VAL A 6 -19.75 -12.20 2.40
C VAL A 6 -21.09 -12.08 3.15
N GLY A 7 -21.46 -10.86 3.59
CA GLY A 7 -22.69 -10.61 4.36
C GLY A 7 -22.58 -10.94 5.85
N ALA A 8 -21.36 -11.09 6.37
CA ALA A 8 -21.10 -11.32 7.79
C ALA A 8 -20.90 -10.00 8.55
N ASP A 9 -21.22 -10.02 9.85
CA ASP A 9 -20.96 -8.91 10.76
C ASP A 9 -19.48 -8.54 10.79
N VAL A 10 -19.21 -7.24 10.94
CA VAL A 10 -17.86 -6.68 11.01
C VAL A 10 -17.54 -6.16 12.40
N PRO A 11 -16.30 -6.33 12.89
CA PRO A 11 -15.87 -5.83 14.19
C PRO A 11 -15.59 -4.33 14.12
N ALA A 12 -16.64 -3.51 14.01
CA ALA A 12 -16.57 -2.06 14.03
C ALA A 12 -17.89 -1.45 14.53
N ASP A 13 -17.83 -0.31 15.21
CA ASP A 13 -19.04 0.41 15.66
C ASP A 13 -19.88 0.92 14.46
N SER A 14 -19.21 1.27 13.37
CA SER A 14 -19.82 1.59 12.08
C SER A 14 -18.86 1.22 10.93
N PHE A 15 -19.39 0.79 9.80
CA PHE A 15 -18.58 0.34 8.66
C PHE A 15 -19.27 0.65 7.34
N GLU A 16 -18.68 1.55 6.56
CA GLU A 16 -19.10 1.84 5.19
C GLU A 16 -18.06 1.27 4.22
N LEU A 17 -18.53 0.52 3.22
CA LEU A 17 -17.67 -0.15 2.26
C LEU A 17 -18.17 0.05 0.84
N SER A 18 -17.31 0.64 0.02
CA SER A 18 -17.46 0.59 -1.43
C SER A 18 -17.10 -0.83 -1.92
N PRO A 19 -17.86 -1.42 -2.87
CA PRO A 19 -17.53 -2.72 -3.42
C PRO A 19 -16.08 -2.80 -3.90
N VAL A 20 -15.40 -3.90 -3.56
CA VAL A 20 -14.02 -4.19 -3.97
C VAL A 20 -14.03 -5.45 -4.82
N ASP A 21 -13.55 -5.35 -6.07
CA ASP A 21 -13.48 -6.49 -6.99
C ASP A 21 -12.38 -7.46 -6.54
N ARG A 22 -11.21 -6.89 -6.21
CA ARG A 22 -10.02 -7.66 -5.89
C ARG A 22 -9.23 -6.99 -4.78
N ILE A 23 -8.65 -7.82 -3.90
CA ILE A 23 -7.76 -7.40 -2.82
C ILE A 23 -6.37 -7.99 -3.08
N PHE A 24 -5.37 -7.13 -3.25
CA PHE A 24 -3.97 -7.52 -3.30
C PHE A 24 -3.30 -7.18 -1.99
N VAL A 25 -2.67 -8.16 -1.36
CA VAL A 25 -1.90 -7.96 -0.13
C VAL A 25 -0.51 -8.52 -0.33
N ARG A 26 0.52 -7.67 -0.16
CA ARG A 26 1.90 -8.11 0.01
C ARG A 26 2.30 -7.83 1.44
N MET A 27 2.33 -8.88 2.25
CA MET A 27 2.91 -8.85 3.59
C MET A 27 4.38 -9.24 3.49
N GLY A 28 5.27 -8.42 4.03
CA GLY A 28 6.69 -8.74 4.14
C GLY A 28 6.87 -10.03 4.94
N ALA A 29 7.27 -11.11 4.28
CA ALA A 29 7.59 -12.35 4.97
C ALA A 29 9.04 -12.27 5.49
N LYS A 30 9.17 -12.26 6.82
CA LYS A 30 10.37 -12.48 7.64
C LYS A 30 11.71 -12.67 6.87
N ASN A 31 12.60 -11.68 7.07
CA ASN A 31 14.05 -11.80 7.21
C ASN A 31 14.87 -12.47 6.09
N HIS A 32 15.30 -11.67 5.10
CA HIS A 32 16.60 -11.90 4.44
C HIS A 32 17.38 -10.59 4.20
N ILE A 33 17.48 -9.77 5.26
CA ILE A 33 18.24 -8.50 5.30
C ILE A 33 19.77 -8.71 5.10
N MET A 34 20.23 -9.95 4.95
CA MET A 34 21.64 -10.36 4.88
C MET A 34 22.06 -10.93 3.51
N ALA A 35 21.18 -10.99 2.51
CA ALA A 35 21.49 -11.59 1.21
C ALA A 35 21.46 -10.52 0.08
N GLY A 36 22.49 -9.66 0.07
CA GLY A 36 22.99 -8.86 -1.05
C GLY A 36 22.00 -8.32 -2.09
N GLN A 37 21.90 -6.98 -2.16
CA GLN A 37 21.48 -6.04 -3.23
C GLN A 37 20.60 -6.50 -4.44
N SER A 38 20.68 -7.74 -4.92
CA SER A 38 19.95 -8.27 -6.08
C SER A 38 18.58 -8.87 -5.77
N LYS A 39 18.34 -9.43 -4.57
CA LYS A 39 17.02 -10.01 -4.25
C LYS A 39 15.95 -8.95 -3.98
N PHE A 40 16.34 -7.84 -3.37
CA PHE A 40 15.42 -6.77 -2.98
C PHE A 40 14.81 -6.04 -4.19
N LEU A 41 15.63 -5.58 -5.14
CA LEU A 41 15.12 -4.90 -6.34
C LEU A 41 14.28 -5.85 -7.20
N THR A 42 14.68 -7.13 -7.28
CA THR A 42 13.90 -8.17 -7.96
C THR A 42 12.54 -8.33 -7.30
N GLU A 43 12.48 -8.42 -5.97
CA GLU A 43 11.23 -8.51 -5.20
C GLU A 43 10.33 -7.29 -5.40
N LEU A 44 10.90 -6.08 -5.39
CA LEU A 44 10.16 -4.86 -5.69
C LEU A 44 9.58 -4.89 -7.10
N SER A 45 10.38 -5.31 -8.08
CA SER A 45 9.98 -5.34 -9.49
C SER A 45 8.91 -6.39 -9.77
N GLU A 46 9.01 -7.57 -9.15
CA GLU A 46 7.98 -8.60 -9.21
C GLU A 46 6.68 -8.12 -8.56
N THR A 47 6.77 -7.45 -7.40
CA THR A 47 5.61 -6.88 -6.72
C THR A 47 4.92 -5.82 -7.58
N ALA A 48 5.69 -4.89 -8.14
CA ALA A 48 5.16 -3.86 -9.04
C ALA A 48 4.51 -4.47 -10.29
N LEU A 49 5.12 -5.49 -10.88
CA LEU A 49 4.60 -6.16 -12.07
C LEU A 49 3.32 -6.95 -11.77
N MET A 50 3.26 -7.64 -10.63
CA MET A 50 2.03 -8.30 -10.17
C MET A 50 0.92 -7.30 -9.91
N LEU A 51 1.23 -6.17 -9.28
CA LEU A 51 0.26 -5.11 -9.04
C LEU A 51 -0.22 -4.46 -10.35
N MET A 52 0.67 -4.18 -11.29
CA MET A 52 0.30 -3.64 -12.61
C MET A 52 -0.61 -4.62 -13.36
N ARG A 53 -0.34 -5.92 -13.29
CA ARG A 53 -1.21 -6.96 -13.85
C ARG A 53 -2.52 -7.09 -13.11
N PHE A 54 -2.52 -6.91 -11.79
CA PHE A 54 -3.73 -6.97 -10.98
C PHE A 54 -4.69 -5.82 -11.31
N VAL A 55 -4.12 -4.61 -11.47
CA VAL A 55 -4.85 -3.40 -11.83
C VAL A 55 -5.27 -3.38 -13.30
N SER A 56 -4.37 -3.76 -14.20
CA SER A 56 -4.60 -3.72 -15.67
C SER A 56 -5.21 -5.01 -16.20
N GLY A 57 -5.37 -6.02 -15.35
CA GLY A 57 -5.77 -7.38 -15.68
C GLY A 57 -7.26 -7.51 -15.90
N SER A 58 -7.76 -6.98 -17.01
CA SER A 58 -8.86 -7.62 -17.73
C SER A 58 -8.95 -7.03 -19.13
N LYS A 59 -8.25 -7.65 -20.08
CA LYS A 59 -8.55 -7.48 -21.51
C LYS A 59 -9.79 -8.29 -21.94
N ASP A 60 -10.20 -9.29 -21.14
CA ASP A 60 -11.32 -10.20 -21.46
C ASP A 60 -12.66 -9.82 -20.79
N PHE A 61 -12.69 -8.78 -19.95
CA PHE A 61 -13.90 -8.31 -19.24
C PHE A 61 -14.26 -6.86 -19.63
N HIS A 62 -14.07 -6.54 -20.91
CA HIS A 62 -14.00 -5.17 -21.42
C HIS A 62 -15.34 -4.40 -21.50
N CYS A 63 -16.51 -5.04 -21.33
CA CYS A 63 -17.79 -4.35 -21.53
C CYS A 63 -18.55 -3.95 -20.25
N THR A 64 -18.37 -4.62 -19.10
CA THR A 64 -19.10 -4.27 -17.87
C THR A 64 -18.22 -3.50 -16.88
N LEU A 65 -16.91 -3.77 -16.86
CA LEU A 65 -15.98 -3.13 -15.91
C LEU A 65 -15.54 -1.73 -16.34
N LEU A 66 -15.50 -1.43 -17.65
CA LEU A 66 -15.14 -0.10 -18.15
C LEU A 66 -16.18 0.96 -17.73
N LEU A 67 -17.47 0.58 -17.71
CA LEU A 67 -18.55 1.42 -17.18
C LEU A 67 -18.45 1.54 -15.65
N CYS A 68 -18.14 0.47 -14.92
CA CYS A 68 -17.92 0.54 -13.46
C CYS A 68 -16.67 1.34 -13.07
N LEU A 69 -15.58 1.30 -13.86
CA LEU A 69 -14.38 2.12 -13.62
C LEU A 69 -14.66 3.60 -13.95
N LEU A 70 -15.38 3.87 -15.05
CA LEU A 70 -15.83 5.23 -15.40
C LEU A 70 -16.84 5.80 -14.40
N LEU A 71 -17.64 4.94 -13.75
CA LEU A 71 -18.59 5.30 -12.69
C LEU A 71 -18.01 5.18 -11.26
N GLN A 72 -16.72 4.86 -11.10
CA GLN A 72 -16.07 4.61 -9.79
C GLN A 72 -16.76 3.57 -8.89
N LEU A 73 -17.57 2.67 -9.45
CA LEU A 73 -18.44 1.76 -8.68
C LEU A 73 -17.67 0.64 -7.97
N VAL A 74 -16.51 0.23 -8.48
CA VAL A 74 -15.70 -0.85 -7.89
C VAL A 74 -14.22 -0.50 -8.00
N ILE A 75 -13.54 -0.43 -6.85
CA ILE A 75 -12.14 0.02 -6.78
C ILE A 75 -11.26 -1.13 -6.28
N PRO A 76 -10.18 -1.51 -6.99
CA PRO A 76 -9.24 -2.52 -6.49
C PRO A 76 -8.55 -2.00 -5.22
N LEU A 77 -8.37 -2.89 -4.24
CA LEU A 77 -7.69 -2.58 -2.98
C LEU A 77 -6.29 -3.18 -2.98
N VAL A 78 -5.28 -2.35 -2.67
CA VAL A 78 -3.88 -2.77 -2.57
C VAL A 78 -3.34 -2.50 -1.17
N ALA A 79 -2.78 -3.49 -0.50
CA ALA A 79 -2.07 -3.31 0.78
C ALA A 79 -0.64 -3.84 0.65
N LEU A 80 0.35 -2.98 0.88
CA LEU A 80 1.77 -3.33 0.84
C LEU A 80 2.39 -3.03 2.20
N ASP A 81 3.13 -4.00 2.74
CA ASP A 81 3.82 -3.89 4.02
C ASP A 81 5.34 -4.08 3.90
N GLU A 82 6.09 -3.34 4.71
CA GLU A 82 7.56 -3.32 4.81
C GLU A 82 8.33 -3.16 3.49
N LEU A 83 7.76 -2.48 2.48
CA LEU A 83 8.46 -2.25 1.22
C LEU A 83 9.64 -1.29 1.45
N GLY A 84 10.88 -1.81 1.42
CA GLY A 84 12.08 -1.01 1.67
C GLY A 84 12.90 -1.32 2.91
N ARG A 85 12.57 -2.36 3.68
CA ARG A 85 13.29 -2.63 4.94
C ARG A 85 14.65 -3.31 4.71
N GLY A 86 15.67 -2.50 4.42
CA GLY A 86 17.08 -2.85 4.55
C GLY A 86 17.95 -2.55 3.33
N THR A 87 18.78 -1.52 3.39
CA THR A 87 20.25 -1.57 3.16
C THR A 87 20.87 -0.18 3.30
N SER A 88 22.02 -0.07 3.97
CA SER A 88 22.66 1.20 4.31
C SER A 88 23.37 1.94 3.15
N THR A 89 23.33 1.46 1.90
CA THR A 89 24.15 2.06 0.81
C THR A 89 23.61 1.96 -0.62
N SER A 90 22.46 1.31 -0.89
CA SER A 90 21.82 1.22 -2.22
C SER A 90 20.37 1.72 -2.25
N ASP A 91 20.00 2.59 -1.31
CA ASP A 91 18.62 3.04 -1.09
C ASP A 91 18.07 3.95 -2.20
N GLY A 92 18.91 4.67 -2.95
CA GLY A 92 18.42 5.65 -3.94
C GLY A 92 17.59 5.02 -5.06
N GLN A 93 18.02 3.90 -5.62
CA GLN A 93 17.30 3.20 -6.69
C GLN A 93 16.04 2.50 -6.17
N ALA A 94 16.11 1.95 -4.96
CA ALA A 94 14.96 1.37 -4.26
C ALA A 94 13.85 2.41 -4.04
N ILE A 95 14.21 3.56 -3.47
CA ILE A 95 13.28 4.66 -3.20
C ILE A 95 12.72 5.19 -4.51
N ALA A 96 13.55 5.45 -5.52
CA ALA A 96 13.09 5.93 -6.83
C ALA A 96 12.12 4.94 -7.50
N TYR A 97 12.37 3.64 -7.37
CA TYR A 97 11.46 2.61 -7.88
C TYR A 97 10.13 2.62 -7.12
N VAL A 98 10.15 2.63 -5.79
CA VAL A 98 8.94 2.72 -4.96
C VAL A 98 8.15 3.99 -5.24
N GLU A 99 8.84 5.13 -5.39
CA GLU A 99 8.25 6.42 -5.74
C GLU A 99 7.57 6.35 -7.10
N SER A 100 8.23 5.80 -8.12
CA SER A 100 7.65 5.66 -9.47
C SER A 100 6.39 4.79 -9.47
N VAL A 101 6.40 3.73 -8.66
CA VAL A 101 5.28 2.81 -8.50
C VAL A 101 4.12 3.50 -7.79
N LEU A 102 4.38 4.22 -6.69
CA LEU A 102 3.39 5.02 -5.99
C LEU A 102 2.80 6.12 -6.89
N GLN A 103 3.63 6.83 -7.64
CA GLN A 103 3.20 7.89 -8.54
C GLN A 103 2.27 7.33 -9.63
N HIS A 104 2.62 6.18 -10.20
CA HIS A 104 1.77 5.47 -11.14
C HIS A 104 0.43 5.07 -10.49
N PHE A 105 0.44 4.57 -9.25
CA PHE A 105 -0.80 4.20 -8.56
C PHE A 105 -1.72 5.39 -8.29
N VAL A 106 -1.17 6.46 -7.71
CA VAL A 106 -1.95 7.63 -7.30
C VAL A 106 -2.50 8.40 -8.50
N HIS A 107 -1.70 8.54 -9.56
CA HIS A 107 -2.03 9.42 -10.68
C HIS A 107 -2.54 8.72 -11.94
N LYS A 108 -2.10 7.49 -12.23
CA LYS A 108 -2.54 6.74 -13.44
C LYS A 108 -3.66 5.76 -13.12
N VAL A 109 -3.48 4.98 -12.06
CA VAL A 109 -4.41 3.89 -11.72
C VAL A 109 -5.60 4.38 -10.90
N GLN A 110 -5.36 5.30 -9.96
CA GLN A 110 -6.34 5.78 -8.99
C GLN A 110 -7.01 4.66 -8.16
N CYS A 111 -6.25 3.63 -7.77
CA CYS A 111 -6.74 2.57 -6.89
C CYS A 111 -6.72 3.00 -5.42
N ARG A 112 -7.54 2.35 -4.60
CA ARG A 112 -7.48 2.51 -3.14
C ARG A 112 -6.34 1.63 -2.63
N GLY A 113 -5.36 2.24 -1.95
CA GLY A 113 -4.21 1.50 -1.46
C GLY A 113 -3.71 1.97 -0.10
N MET A 114 -3.13 1.04 0.66
CA MET A 114 -2.41 1.32 1.89
C MET A 114 -0.96 0.85 1.72
N PHE A 115 -0.03 1.69 2.13
CA PHE A 115 1.39 1.46 1.97
C PHE A 115 2.10 1.70 3.31
N SER A 116 2.74 0.67 3.84
CA SER A 116 3.57 0.73 5.05
C SER A 116 5.05 0.69 4.64
N THR A 117 5.82 1.69 5.05
CA THR A 117 7.25 1.81 4.72
C THR A 117 8.04 2.47 5.86
N HIS A 118 9.34 2.19 5.88
CA HIS A 118 10.31 2.86 6.75
C HIS A 118 10.98 4.06 6.06
N TYR A 119 10.71 4.31 4.78
CA TYR A 119 11.31 5.43 4.05
C TYR A 119 10.60 6.74 4.38
N HIS A 120 11.11 7.46 5.38
CA HIS A 120 10.59 8.79 5.76
C HIS A 120 10.59 9.79 4.61
N ARG A 121 11.52 9.66 3.66
CA ARG A 121 11.61 10.55 2.50
C ARG A 121 10.35 10.53 1.62
N LEU A 122 9.79 9.34 1.38
CA LEU A 122 8.52 9.20 0.64
C LEU A 122 7.38 9.94 1.33
N ALA A 123 7.34 9.95 2.67
CA ALA A 123 6.33 10.71 3.38
C ALA A 123 6.46 12.22 3.13
N VAL A 124 7.69 12.74 3.06
CA VAL A 124 7.94 14.16 2.74
C VAL A 124 7.53 14.47 1.30
N ASP A 125 7.87 13.61 0.34
CA ASP A 125 7.59 13.83 -1.08
C ASP A 125 6.09 13.88 -1.38
N TYR A 126 5.28 13.07 -0.68
CA TYR A 126 3.82 13.02 -0.84
C TYR A 126 3.04 13.89 0.17
N GLN A 127 3.71 14.68 1.01
CA GLN A 127 3.04 15.49 2.03
C GLN A 127 2.04 16.50 1.44
N ASN A 128 2.30 16.99 0.23
CA ASN A 128 1.46 17.97 -0.45
C ASN A 128 0.51 17.37 -1.49
N ASP A 129 0.49 16.03 -1.64
CA ASP A 129 -0.39 15.39 -2.62
C ASP A 129 -1.81 15.26 -2.04
N PRO A 130 -2.84 15.87 -2.66
CA PRO A 130 -4.21 15.84 -2.14
C PRO A 130 -4.85 14.44 -2.18
N LYS A 131 -4.25 13.47 -2.88
CA LYS A 131 -4.74 12.09 -2.99
C LYS A 131 -4.07 11.13 -2.00
N VAL A 132 -3.05 11.57 -1.28
CA VAL A 132 -2.27 10.74 -0.37
C VAL A 132 -2.45 11.21 1.06
N TYR A 133 -2.87 10.29 1.93
CA TYR A 133 -2.99 10.55 3.36
C TYR A 133 -1.85 9.87 4.11
N LEU A 134 -0.98 10.67 4.72
CA LEU A 134 0.11 10.17 5.54
C LEU A 134 -0.42 9.73 6.91
N CYS A 135 -0.12 8.51 7.30
CA CYS A 135 -0.54 7.94 8.57
C CYS A 135 0.67 7.42 9.35
N PHE A 136 0.72 7.66 10.65
CA PHE A 136 1.82 7.26 11.53
C PHE A 136 1.31 6.63 12.83
N PHE A 137 2.05 5.66 13.35
CA PHE A 137 1.85 5.15 14.70
C PHE A 137 2.65 5.97 15.71
N CYS A 138 2.01 6.36 16.81
CA CYS A 138 2.68 7.04 17.92
C CYS A 138 3.13 6.06 19.01
N TYR A 139 4.31 6.31 19.56
CA TYR A 139 4.81 5.65 20.76
C TYR A 139 5.21 6.71 21.79
N PHE A 140 5.16 6.33 23.07
CA PHE A 140 5.67 7.12 24.17
C PHE A 140 6.82 6.37 24.82
N SER A 141 7.93 7.06 25.10
CA SER A 141 9.04 6.50 25.87
C SER A 141 8.99 7.07 27.28
N VAL A 142 8.94 6.19 28.29
CA VAL A 142 8.99 6.57 29.70
C VAL A 142 10.12 5.83 30.37
N SER A 143 11.16 6.58 30.75
CA SER A 143 12.30 6.24 31.63
C SER A 143 13.18 5.03 31.27
N SER A 144 12.63 3.94 30.75
CA SER A 144 13.31 2.75 30.18
C SER A 144 12.34 1.85 29.37
N GLN A 145 11.07 2.23 29.21
CA GLN A 145 10.07 1.43 28.49
C GLN A 145 9.48 2.24 27.33
N THR A 146 9.33 1.57 26.17
CA THR A 146 8.61 2.10 25.02
C THR A 146 7.21 1.53 25.01
N LEU A 147 6.20 2.40 25.13
CA LEU A 147 4.79 2.06 25.07
C LEU A 147 4.22 2.45 23.71
N LEU A 148 3.75 1.46 22.95
CA LEU A 148 3.04 1.67 21.70
C LEU A 148 1.59 2.05 22.00
N THR A 149 1.10 3.13 21.41
CA THR A 149 -0.27 3.59 21.65
C THR A 149 -1.32 2.79 20.88
N HIS A 150 -0.89 1.97 19.91
CA HIS A 150 -1.74 1.27 18.93
C HIS A 150 -2.76 2.18 18.22
N LYS A 151 -2.56 3.51 18.26
CA LYS A 151 -3.40 4.49 17.59
C LYS A 151 -2.71 4.99 16.33
N LEU A 152 -3.37 4.80 15.20
CA LEU A 152 -3.00 5.41 13.93
C LEU A 152 -3.42 6.89 13.94
N ARG A 153 -2.51 7.79 13.60
CA ARG A 153 -2.81 9.22 13.42
C ARG A 153 -2.56 9.62 11.98
N VAL A 154 -3.45 10.43 11.42
CA VAL A 154 -3.28 11.04 10.10
C VAL A 154 -2.53 12.36 10.27
N SER A 155 -1.54 12.62 9.43
CA SER A 155 -0.86 13.91 9.37
C SER A 155 -1.78 14.92 8.69
N SER A 156 -2.17 15.96 9.44
CA SER A 156 -2.96 17.11 8.97
C SER A 156 -2.10 18.12 8.23
#